data_AF-A0A1G0AYH1-F1
#
_entry.id   AF-A0A1G0AYH1-F1
#
_cell.length_a   1.000
_cell.length_b   1.000
_cell.length_c   1.000
_cell.angle_alpha   90.00
_cell.angle_beta   90.00
_cell.angle_gamma   90.00
#
_symmetry.space_group_name_H-M   'P 1'
#
loop_
_entity.id
_entity.type
_entity.pdbx_description
1 polymer ?
#
loop_
_entity_poly.entity_id
_entity_poly.type
_entity_poly.pdbx_seq_one_letter_code
_entity_poly.pdbx_strand_id
1 'polypeptide(L)'
;MNATDLADYLAGKGVPFREAHAVSGRAVVLASGRGVALGDLSPEELAGLHPLLDQGVRAVLSPEAGVGRRVSPMGTGPEPVAEQLSLARRLLNEPPGSFVWACAPEAGPGGA
;
A
#
# COMPACT_ATOMS: atom_id res chain seq x y z
N MET A 1 9.01 2.71 7.96
CA MET A 1 8.14 3.56 7.11
C MET A 1 8.72 3.58 5.71
N ASN A 2 7.89 3.39 4.68
CA ASN A 2 8.34 3.10 3.31
C ASN A 2 8.45 4.36 2.46
N ALA A 3 9.60 4.54 1.82
CA ALA A 3 9.83 5.56 0.80
C ALA A 3 8.79 5.49 -0.35
N THR A 4 8.33 4.29 -0.69
CA THR A 4 7.30 4.07 -1.71
C THR A 4 6.00 4.77 -1.36
N ASP A 5 5.58 4.76 -0.09
CA ASP A 5 4.34 5.40 0.35
C ASP A 5 4.38 6.93 0.19
N LEU A 6 5.55 7.54 0.39
CA LEU A 6 5.78 8.96 0.15
C LEU A 6 5.68 9.29 -1.36
N ALA A 7 6.23 8.43 -2.21
CA ALA A 7 6.12 8.59 -3.67
C ALA A 7 4.66 8.44 -4.13
N ASP A 8 3.94 7.43 -3.62
CA ASP A 8 2.51 7.20 -3.93
C ASP A 8 1.66 8.39 -3.48
N TYR A 9 1.96 8.99 -2.33
CA TYR A 9 1.26 10.19 -1.83
C TYR A 9 1.41 11.39 -2.77
N LEU A 10 2.63 11.65 -3.28
CA LEU A 10 2.86 12.72 -4.24
C LEU A 10 2.21 12.41 -5.60
N ALA A 11 2.31 11.16 -6.06
CA ALA A 11 1.66 10.71 -7.29
C ALA A 11 0.14 10.85 -7.22
N GLY A 12 -0.47 10.52 -6.08
CA GLY A 12 -1.89 10.71 -5.81
C GLY A 12 -2.33 12.18 -5.80
N LYS A 13 -1.39 13.11 -5.60
CA LYS A 13 -1.61 14.56 -5.74
C LYS A 13 -1.32 15.11 -7.14
N GLY A 14 -1.05 14.24 -8.11
CA GLY A 14 -0.83 14.62 -9.51
C GLY A 14 0.64 14.88 -9.89
N VAL A 15 1.59 14.64 -8.98
CA VAL A 15 3.03 14.72 -9.32
C VAL A 15 3.40 13.55 -10.23
N PRO A 16 4.09 13.76 -11.37
CA PRO A 16 4.56 12.67 -12.20
C PRO A 16 5.38 11.66 -11.40
N PHE A 17 5.14 10.37 -11.57
CA PHE A 17 5.75 9.33 -10.72
C PHE A 17 7.28 9.40 -10.66
N ARG A 18 7.94 9.72 -11.79
CA ARG A 18 9.39 9.91 -11.85
C ARG A 18 9.87 11.01 -10.89
N GLU A 19 9.13 12.11 -10.81
CA GLU A 19 9.43 13.22 -9.92
C GLU A 19 9.11 12.86 -8.46
N ALA A 20 7.95 12.27 -8.21
CA ALA A 20 7.57 11.78 -6.88
C ALA A 20 8.60 10.81 -6.29
N HIS A 21 9.07 9.84 -7.10
CA HIS A 21 10.10 8.90 -6.72
C HIS A 21 11.45 9.60 -6.44
N ALA A 22 11.82 10.61 -7.23
CA ALA A 22 13.04 11.39 -6.99
C ALA A 22 12.96 12.21 -5.68
N VAL A 23 11.81 12.82 -5.39
CA VAL A 23 11.55 13.52 -4.11
C VAL A 23 11.66 12.54 -2.94
N SER A 24 11.04 11.38 -3.06
CA SER A 24 11.11 10.33 -2.03
C SER A 24 12.55 9.87 -1.78
N GLY A 25 13.34 9.66 -2.83
CA GLY A 25 14.77 9.33 -2.70
C GLY A 25 15.56 10.40 -1.94
N ARG A 26 15.31 11.70 -2.21
CA ARG A 26 15.92 12.80 -1.44
C ARG A 26 15.50 12.81 0.03
N ALA A 27 14.23 12.49 0.32
CA ALA A 27 13.74 12.36 1.69
C ALA A 27 14.44 11.23 2.45
N VAL A 28 14.67 10.08 1.79
CA VAL A 28 15.42 8.95 2.38
C VAL A 28 16.86 9.34 2.68
N VAL A 29 17.55 10.02 1.74
CA VAL A 29 18.91 10.50 1.95
C VAL A 29 18.98 11.48 3.13
N LEU A 30 18.03 12.41 3.22
CA LEU A 30 17.95 13.37 4.33
C LEU A 30 17.74 12.67 5.67
N ALA A 31 16.75 11.78 5.78
CA ALA A 31 16.47 11.03 7.00
C ALA A 31 17.67 10.17 7.43
N SER A 32 18.30 9.48 6.46
CA SER A 32 19.49 8.67 6.71
C SER A 32 20.67 9.51 7.19
N GLY A 33 20.89 10.70 6.61
CA GLY A 33 21.96 11.61 7.03
C GLY A 33 21.76 12.15 8.45
N ARG A 34 20.51 12.21 8.92
CA ARG A 34 20.16 12.60 10.30
C ARG A 34 20.09 11.42 11.28
N GLY A 35 20.14 10.18 10.79
CA GLY A 35 19.97 8.99 11.63
C GLY A 35 18.56 8.82 12.20
N VAL A 36 17.54 9.35 11.52
CA VAL A 36 16.13 9.30 11.94
C VAL A 36 15.27 8.54 10.92
N ALA A 37 14.06 8.14 11.31
CA ALA A 37 13.13 7.58 10.34
C ALA A 37 12.54 8.67 9.44
N LEU A 38 12.07 8.29 8.25
CA LEU A 38 11.48 9.22 7.29
C LEU A 38 10.24 9.94 7.84
N GLY A 39 9.49 9.30 8.75
CA GLY A 39 8.35 9.92 9.45
C GLY A 39 8.75 10.92 10.54
N ASP A 40 10.03 10.94 10.94
CA ASP A 40 10.55 11.83 11.98
C ASP A 40 11.09 13.16 11.41
N LEU A 41 11.11 13.30 10.08
CA LEU A 41 11.44 14.57 9.43
C LEU A 41 10.42 15.64 9.81
N SER A 42 10.91 16.87 9.99
CA SER A 42 10.07 18.00 10.34
C SER A 42 9.19 18.42 9.15
N PRO A 43 8.03 19.07 9.41
CA PRO A 43 7.21 19.62 8.33
C PRO A 43 7.98 20.59 7.42
N GLU A 44 8.90 21.38 7.98
CA GLU A 44 9.74 22.32 7.25
C GLU A 44 10.73 21.59 6.33
N GLU A 45 11.35 20.52 6.83
CA GLU A 45 12.25 19.67 6.03
C GLU A 45 11.53 19.01 4.86
N LEU A 46 10.33 18.48 5.11
CA LEU A 46 9.49 17.86 4.09
C LEU A 46 9.00 18.88 3.06
N ALA A 47 8.52 20.05 3.50
CA ALA A 47 8.13 21.14 2.62
C ALA A 47 9.29 21.66 1.77
N GLY A 48 10.51 21.64 2.31
CA GLY A 48 11.74 21.97 1.58
C GLY A 48 12.07 20.99 0.45
N LEU A 49 11.54 19.76 0.48
CA LEU A 49 11.75 18.76 -0.57
C LEU A 49 10.76 18.89 -1.73
N HIS A 50 9.50 19.24 -1.44
CA HIS A 50 8.45 19.49 -2.41
C HIS A 50 7.26 20.23 -1.77
N PRO A 51 6.65 21.24 -2.43
CA PRO A 51 5.58 22.06 -1.83
C PRO A 51 4.29 21.29 -1.50
N LEU A 52 4.05 20.15 -2.16
CA LEU A 52 2.88 19.29 -1.88
C LEU A 52 3.06 18.32 -0.69
N LEU A 53 4.24 18.31 -0.05
CA LEU A 53 4.47 17.58 1.20
C LEU A 53 3.97 18.41 2.40
N ASP A 54 2.66 18.47 2.52
CA ASP A 54 1.98 19.16 3.63
C ASP A 54 1.87 18.28 4.89
N GLN A 55 1.20 18.78 5.93
CA GLN A 55 0.99 18.04 7.18
C GLN A 55 0.30 16.68 7.00
N GLY A 56 -0.51 16.52 5.95
CA GLY A 56 -1.20 15.28 5.60
C GLY A 56 -0.25 14.15 5.21
N VAL A 57 1.01 14.45 4.88
CA VAL A 57 2.02 13.41 4.62
C VAL A 57 2.21 12.51 5.85
N ARG A 58 2.09 13.03 7.07
CA ARG A 58 2.22 12.22 8.30
C ARG A 58 1.18 11.11 8.39
N ALA A 59 0.00 11.31 7.80
CA ALA A 59 -1.02 10.27 7.72
C ALA A 59 -0.62 9.12 6.80
N VAL A 60 0.40 9.28 5.95
CA VAL A 60 0.97 8.19 5.14
C VAL A 60 2.29 7.64 5.66
N LEU A 61 2.89 8.40 6.59
CA LEU A 61 4.03 8.24 7.51
C LEU A 61 4.20 6.98 8.36
N SER A 62 3.10 6.31 8.71
CA SER A 62 3.10 5.25 9.73
C SER A 62 2.97 3.84 9.13
N PRO A 63 3.49 2.80 9.81
CA PRO A 63 3.26 1.41 9.42
C PRO A 63 1.78 1.06 9.30
N GLU A 64 0.97 1.52 10.24
CA GLU A 64 -0.48 1.27 10.30
C GLU A 64 -1.18 1.87 9.08
N ALA A 65 -0.81 3.10 8.70
CA ALA A 65 -1.35 3.73 7.50
C ALA A 65 -0.91 3.01 6.22
N GLY A 66 0.35 2.56 6.16
CA GLY A 66 0.87 1.80 5.03
C GLY A 66 0.14 0.48 4.81
N VAL A 67 -0.18 -0.23 5.89
CA VAL A 67 -1.00 -1.47 5.85
C VAL A 67 -2.46 -1.14 5.54
N GLY A 68 -3.02 -0.12 6.19
CA GLY A 68 -4.41 0.29 6.02
C GLY A 68 -4.79 0.65 4.58
N ARG A 69 -3.84 1.16 3.78
CA ARG A 69 -4.05 1.47 2.36
C ARG A 69 -4.10 0.27 1.42
N ARG A 70 -3.76 -0.94 1.89
CA ARG A 70 -3.73 -2.15 1.05
C ARG A 70 -5.13 -2.76 0.94
N VAL A 71 -6.03 -2.02 0.29
CA VAL A 71 -7.47 -2.32 0.15
C VAL A 71 -7.82 -3.07 -1.14
N SER A 72 -6.84 -3.36 -2.01
CA SER A 72 -7.10 -4.18 -3.20
C SER A 72 -7.60 -5.57 -2.80
N PRO A 73 -8.40 -6.25 -3.65
CA PRO A 73 -8.75 -7.64 -3.44
C PRO A 73 -7.50 -8.48 -3.14
N MET A 74 -7.60 -9.36 -2.14
CA MET A 74 -6.49 -10.17 -1.63
C MET A 74 -5.30 -9.37 -1.04
N GLY A 75 -5.49 -8.08 -0.77
CA GLY A 75 -4.50 -7.21 -0.15
C GLY A 75 -4.21 -7.57 1.31
N THR A 76 -3.22 -6.90 1.89
CA THR A 76 -2.79 -7.10 3.28
C THR A 76 -3.44 -6.14 4.27
N GLY A 77 -4.38 -5.31 3.81
CA GLY A 77 -5.10 -4.37 4.65
C GLY A 77 -6.15 -5.05 5.52
N PRO A 78 -6.64 -4.39 6.58
CA PRO A 78 -7.59 -4.98 7.52
C PRO A 78 -8.88 -5.49 6.86
N GLU A 79 -9.41 -4.72 5.90
CA GLU A 79 -10.64 -5.08 5.17
C GLU A 79 -10.44 -6.32 4.28
N PRO A 80 -9.48 -6.35 3.33
CA PRO A 80 -9.24 -7.58 2.55
C PRO A 80 -8.89 -8.80 3.40
N VAL A 81 -8.16 -8.63 4.50
CA VAL A 81 -7.85 -9.73 5.42
C VAL A 81 -9.12 -10.24 6.11
N ALA A 82 -10.04 -9.36 6.51
CA ALA A 82 -11.33 -9.76 7.09
C ALA A 82 -12.18 -10.57 6.08
N GLU A 83 -12.18 -10.16 4.81
CA GLU A 83 -12.84 -10.90 3.73
C GLU A 83 -12.23 -12.31 3.55
N GLN A 84 -10.90 -12.39 3.52
CA GLN A 84 -10.17 -13.66 3.43
C GLN A 84 -10.45 -14.58 4.62
N LEU A 85 -10.52 -14.03 5.83
CA LEU A 85 -10.87 -14.79 7.04
C LEU A 85 -12.29 -15.32 6.99
N SER A 86 -13.24 -14.52 6.49
CA SER A 86 -14.63 -14.96 6.28
C SER A 86 -14.70 -16.12 5.28
N LEU A 87 -13.99 -16.00 4.16
CA LEU A 87 -13.88 -17.04 3.15
C LEU A 87 -13.25 -18.32 3.72
N ALA A 88 -12.14 -18.20 4.45
CA ALA A 88 -11.46 -19.34 5.06
C ALA A 88 -12.36 -20.07 6.09
N ARG A 89 -13.13 -19.32 6.89
CA ARG A 89 -14.10 -19.92 7.81
C ARG A 89 -15.20 -20.68 7.07
N ARG A 90 -15.68 -20.13 5.96
CA ARG A 90 -16.67 -20.81 5.11
C ARG A 90 -16.11 -22.12 4.55
N LEU A 91 -14.90 -22.08 4.01
CA LEU A 91 -14.19 -23.24 3.45
C LEU A 91 -14.04 -24.38 4.46
N LEU A 92 -13.68 -24.07 5.70
CA LEU A 92 -13.49 -25.08 6.74
C LEU A 92 -14.79 -25.78 7.17
N ASN A 93 -15.95 -25.15 6.92
CA ASN A 93 -17.26 -25.70 7.29
C ASN A 93 -17.97 -26.39 6.10
N GLU A 94 -17.44 -26.25 4.90
CA GLU A 94 -17.98 -26.86 3.69
C GLU A 94 -17.37 -28.26 3.46
N PRO A 95 -18.15 -29.21 2.91
CA PRO A 95 -17.63 -30.55 2.62
C PRO A 95 -16.48 -30.48 1.59
N PRO A 96 -15.47 -31.36 1.68
CA PRO A 96 -14.40 -31.41 0.70
C PRO A 96 -14.94 -31.50 -0.74
N GLY A 97 -14.52 -30.57 -1.60
CA GLY A 97 -14.90 -30.54 -3.02
C GLY A 97 -16.15 -29.69 -3.37
N SER A 98 -16.83 -29.07 -2.41
CA SER A 98 -17.93 -28.12 -2.72
C SER A 98 -17.45 -26.72 -3.10
N PHE A 99 -16.18 -26.42 -2.83
CA PHE A 99 -15.63 -25.11 -3.10
C PHE A 99 -15.09 -24.97 -4.52
N VAL A 100 -15.64 -24.01 -5.27
CA VAL A 100 -15.14 -23.62 -6.58
C VAL A 100 -14.33 -22.34 -6.43
N TRP A 101 -13.03 -22.40 -6.70
CA TRP A 101 -12.18 -21.22 -6.75
C TRP A 101 -12.57 -20.40 -7.99
N ALA A 102 -13.13 -19.20 -7.79
CA ALA A 102 -13.59 -18.34 -8.89
C ALA A 102 -12.49 -17.87 -9.85
N CYS A 103 -11.22 -18.16 -9.57
CA CYS A 103 -10.07 -17.90 -10.45
C CYS A 103 -9.58 -19.18 -11.17
N ALA A 104 -10.30 -20.31 -11.09
CA ALA A 104 -10.05 -21.40 -12.02
C ALA A 104 -10.44 -20.89 -13.41
N PRO A 105 -9.56 -20.94 -14.43
CA PRO A 105 -10.00 -20.71 -15.80
C PRO A 105 -11.17 -21.68 -16.01
N GLU A 106 -12.30 -21.17 -16.51
CA GLU A 106 -13.38 -22.05 -16.90
C GLU A 106 -12.76 -23.08 -17.84
N ALA A 107 -12.78 -24.35 -17.42
CA ALA A 107 -12.64 -25.45 -18.36
C ALA A 107 -13.90 -25.35 -19.23
N GLY A 108 -13.82 -24.49 -20.26
CA GLY A 108 -14.86 -24.38 -21.26
C GLY A 108 -15.12 -25.75 -21.86
N PRO A 109 -16.35 -26.03 -22.32
CA PRO A 109 -16.66 -27.31 -22.93
C PRO A 109 -15.96 -27.39 -24.30
N GLY A 110 -14.71 -27.85 -24.33
CA GLY A 110 -14.12 -28.49 -25.51
C GLY A 110 -14.42 -29.99 -25.40
N GLY A 111 -15.22 -30.64 -26.25
CA GLY A 111 -15.48 -30.34 -27.64
C GLY A 111 -14.44 -31.04 -28.52
N ALA A 112 -14.79 -32.26 -28.93
CA ALA A 112 -14.10 -33.21 -29.84
C ALA A 112 -12.87 -33.96 -29.31
#